data_AF-A0A0C9Z371-F1
#
_entry.id   AF-A0A0C9Z371-F1
#
_cell.length_a   1.000
_cell.length_b   1.000
_cell.length_c   1.000
_cell.angle_alpha   90.00
_cell.angle_beta   90.00
_cell.angle_gamma   90.00
#
_symmetry.space_group_name_H-M   'P 1'
#
loop_
_entity.id
_entity.type
_entity.pdbx_description
1 polymer ?
#
loop_
_entity_poly.entity_id
_entity_poly.type
_entity_poly.pdbx_seq_one_letter_code
_entity_poly.pdbx_strand_id
1 'polypeptide(L)'
;MDYFMIAKTLQHKKVGSIPIPLCSFVVGCTALHLAYNPSIRNISVNEVAIMFNLPDLRPALADFLHREVTSGHCVHAISGPQRAGPEAELPFDKLQVWFKIRLQETDFHDAHKIRPAQTLNCAPPSGPWTLGCYDTIIIQTSTEQSWPTGGHLLYVLRRSKRSNGTQMGDIIPVSQLRAPVHLVPCFGATAETCFTAYNSMEHASKFWLNYFWDKNSFFVLST
;
A
#
# COMPACT_ATOMS: atom_id res chain seq x y z
N MET A 1 2.23 14.38 -16.08
CA MET A 1 2.03 15.06 -14.78
C MET A 1 3.26 14.79 -13.94
N ASP A 2 3.80 15.82 -13.30
CA ASP A 2 4.98 15.71 -12.43
C ASP A 2 4.55 15.94 -10.97
N TYR A 3 4.41 14.86 -10.23
CA TYR A 3 3.97 14.90 -8.84
C TYR A 3 5.06 15.38 -7.88
N PHE A 4 6.34 15.29 -8.26
CA PHE A 4 7.43 15.91 -7.49
C PHE A 4 7.29 17.43 -7.49
N MET A 5 7.05 18.01 -8.67
CA MET A 5 6.83 19.45 -8.81
C MET A 5 5.56 19.92 -8.08
N ILE A 6 4.47 19.16 -8.14
CA ILE A 6 3.24 19.49 -7.40
C ILE A 6 3.48 19.47 -5.89
N ALA A 7 4.10 18.40 -5.37
CA ALA A 7 4.40 18.28 -3.95
C ALA A 7 5.35 19.39 -3.47
N LYS A 8 6.41 19.69 -4.22
CA LYS A 8 7.31 20.82 -3.94
C LYS A 8 6.55 22.14 -3.91
N THR A 9 5.65 22.37 -4.86
CA THR A 9 4.82 23.59 -4.88
C THR A 9 3.94 23.69 -3.64
N LEU A 10 3.34 22.57 -3.20
CA LEU A 10 2.50 22.55 -2.00
C LEU A 10 3.31 22.83 -0.72
N GLN A 11 4.54 22.33 -0.62
CA GLN A 11 5.43 22.59 0.52
C GLN A 11 5.81 24.08 0.67
N HIS A 12 5.92 24.81 -0.44
CA HIS A 12 6.30 26.23 -0.43
C HIS A 12 5.09 27.19 -0.37
N LYS A 13 3.86 26.66 -0.42
CA LYS A 13 2.65 27.47 -0.25
C LYS A 13 2.50 27.89 1.21
N LYS A 14 1.92 29.08 1.40
CA LYS A 14 1.56 29.58 2.74
C LYS A 14 0.63 28.57 3.42
N VAL A 15 0.85 28.28 4.70
CA VAL A 15 0.13 27.24 5.47
C VAL A 15 -1.41 27.32 5.36
N GLY A 16 -1.98 28.51 5.17
CA GLY A 16 -3.42 28.70 4.97
C GLY A 16 -3.95 28.59 3.53
N SER A 17 -3.09 28.37 2.54
CA SER A 17 -3.47 28.19 1.11
C SER A 17 -3.22 26.77 0.59
N ILE A 18 -2.78 25.86 1.46
CA ILE A 18 -2.61 24.45 1.17
C ILE A 18 -3.97 23.76 1.32
N PRO A 19 -4.48 23.06 0.29
CA PRO A 19 -5.70 22.27 0.43
C PRO A 19 -5.52 21.19 1.51
N ILE A 20 -6.52 21.06 2.39
CA ILE A 20 -6.57 20.01 3.40
C ILE A 20 -7.63 18.99 2.96
N PRO A 21 -7.32 17.69 2.89
CA PRO A 21 -6.03 17.08 3.23
C PRO A 21 -4.94 17.36 2.18
N LEU A 22 -3.67 17.33 2.61
CA LEU A 22 -2.54 17.44 1.69
C LEU A 22 -2.55 16.24 0.72
N CYS A 23 -2.86 16.52 -0.54
CA CYS A 23 -3.09 15.49 -1.54
C CYS A 23 -1.83 15.06 -2.30
N SER A 24 -0.69 15.75 -2.16
CA SER A 24 0.58 15.31 -2.77
C SER A 24 1.75 15.56 -1.85
N PHE A 25 2.65 14.58 -1.77
CA PHE A 25 3.88 14.68 -0.97
C PHE A 25 4.96 13.76 -1.55
N VAL A 26 6.21 14.02 -1.17
CA VAL A 26 7.38 13.23 -1.60
C VAL A 26 7.95 12.52 -0.38
N VAL A 27 8.31 11.25 -0.55
CA VAL A 27 9.06 10.49 0.45
C VAL A 27 10.17 9.71 -0.22
N GLY A 28 11.41 10.00 0.15
CA GLY A 28 12.59 9.46 -0.53
C GLY A 28 12.57 9.81 -2.02
N CYS A 29 12.67 8.78 -2.87
CA CYS A 29 12.64 8.87 -4.33
C CYS A 29 11.23 8.74 -4.94
N THR A 30 10.17 8.91 -4.13
CA THR A 30 8.80 8.59 -4.55
C THR A 30 7.85 9.75 -4.23
N ALA A 31 7.18 10.26 -5.25
CA ALA A 31 6.07 11.19 -5.13
C ALA A 31 4.74 10.44 -5.09
N LEU A 32 3.90 10.80 -4.12
CA LEU A 32 2.58 10.20 -3.88
C LEU A 32 1.51 11.27 -4.09
N HIS A 33 0.40 10.87 -4.70
CA HIS A 33 -0.71 11.77 -4.98
C HIS A 33 -2.07 11.08 -4.81
N LEU A 34 -2.90 11.65 -3.95
CA LEU A 34 -4.32 11.33 -3.80
C LEU A 34 -5.15 12.33 -4.59
N ALA A 35 -6.24 11.86 -5.19
CA ALA A 35 -7.21 12.77 -5.80
C ALA A 35 -7.82 13.66 -4.71
N TYR A 36 -8.08 14.93 -5.01
CA TYR A 36 -8.69 15.84 -4.04
C TYR A 36 -10.04 15.33 -3.52
N ASN A 37 -10.85 14.74 -4.41
CA ASN A 37 -12.09 14.09 -4.03
C ASN A 37 -11.82 12.60 -3.73
N PRO A 38 -12.12 12.12 -2.52
CA PRO A 38 -12.09 10.69 -2.23
C PRO A 38 -13.15 9.95 -3.03
N SER A 39 -12.94 8.65 -3.22
CA SER A 39 -13.93 7.74 -3.82
C SER A 39 -15.19 7.65 -2.96
N ILE A 40 -15.02 7.67 -1.63
CA ILE A 40 -16.11 7.78 -0.66
C ILE A 40 -15.78 8.94 0.30
N ARG A 41 -16.64 9.96 0.31
CA ARG A 41 -16.40 11.21 1.07
C ARG A 41 -16.71 11.12 2.55
N ASN A 42 -17.65 10.26 2.92
CA ASN A 42 -18.13 10.17 4.29
C ASN A 42 -18.76 8.79 4.48
N ILE A 43 -18.10 7.95 5.26
CA ILE A 43 -18.54 6.58 5.59
C ILE A 43 -18.06 6.25 6.99
N SER A 44 -18.85 5.54 7.79
CA SER A 44 -18.41 5.18 9.15
C SER A 44 -17.27 4.17 9.14
N VAL A 45 -16.43 4.19 10.17
CA VAL A 45 -15.38 3.18 10.38
C VAL A 45 -15.95 1.77 10.31
N ASN A 46 -17.12 1.55 10.91
CA ASN A 46 -17.78 0.24 10.92
C ASN A 46 -18.30 -0.17 9.53
N GLU A 47 -18.87 0.76 8.76
CA GLU A 47 -19.28 0.49 7.38
C GLU A 47 -18.08 0.20 6.47
N VAL A 48 -16.94 0.88 6.67
CA VAL A 48 -15.69 0.57 5.93
C VAL A 48 -15.19 -0.83 6.31
N ALA A 49 -15.20 -1.17 7.61
CA ALA A 49 -14.80 -2.49 8.09
C ALA A 49 -15.62 -3.59 7.43
N ILE A 50 -16.94 -3.41 7.31
CA ILE A 50 -17.84 -4.34 6.62
C ILE A 50 -17.55 -4.34 5.11
N MET A 51 -17.48 -3.17 4.48
CA MET A 51 -17.32 -3.03 3.03
C MET A 51 -16.04 -3.68 2.52
N PHE A 52 -14.94 -3.58 3.27
CA PHE A 52 -13.64 -4.11 2.89
C PHE A 52 -13.31 -5.45 3.55
N ASN A 53 -14.22 -6.01 4.35
CA ASN A 53 -13.98 -7.22 5.13
C ASN A 53 -12.74 -7.11 6.04
N LEU A 54 -12.65 -5.98 6.76
CA LEU A 54 -11.57 -5.63 7.70
C LEU A 54 -12.11 -5.60 9.13
N PRO A 55 -12.38 -6.75 9.77
CA PRO A 55 -13.03 -6.80 11.09
C PRO A 55 -12.18 -6.15 12.20
N ASP A 56 -10.88 -6.02 11.99
CA ASP A 56 -9.92 -5.43 12.93
C ASP A 56 -9.57 -3.97 12.61
N LEU A 57 -10.30 -3.31 11.68
CA LEU A 57 -10.03 -1.94 11.25
C LEU A 57 -10.09 -0.92 12.41
N ARG A 58 -11.17 -0.95 13.20
CA ARG A 58 -11.35 -0.03 14.34
C ARG A 58 -10.23 -0.17 15.38
N PRO A 59 -9.92 -1.36 15.91
CA PRO A 59 -8.79 -1.52 16.82
C PRO A 59 -7.44 -1.15 16.17
N ALA A 60 -7.23 -1.48 14.88
CA ALA A 60 -5.98 -1.11 14.20
C ALA A 60 -5.82 0.42 14.05
N LEU A 61 -6.90 1.16 13.80
CA LEU A 61 -6.89 2.63 13.80
C LEU A 61 -6.57 3.20 15.18
N ALA A 62 -7.13 2.63 16.25
CA ALA A 62 -6.86 3.08 17.62
C ALA A 62 -5.39 2.84 17.99
N ASP A 63 -4.86 1.65 17.67
CA ASP A 63 -3.44 1.34 17.88
C ASP A 63 -2.54 2.27 17.07
N PHE A 64 -2.90 2.56 15.82
CA PHE A 64 -2.17 3.50 14.98
C PHE A 64 -2.10 4.90 15.60
N LEU A 65 -3.23 5.45 16.03
CA LEU A 65 -3.28 6.77 16.68
C LEU A 65 -2.45 6.78 17.97
N HIS A 66 -2.52 5.72 18.77
CA HIS A 66 -1.73 5.60 19.98
C HIS A 66 -0.21 5.56 19.68
N ARG A 67 0.19 4.84 18.62
CA ARG A 67 1.59 4.80 18.16
C ARG A 67 2.06 6.19 17.69
N GLU A 68 1.25 6.91 16.94
CA GLU A 68 1.57 8.27 16.48
C GLU A 68 1.79 9.24 17.66
N VAL A 69 0.97 9.14 18.71
CA VAL A 69 1.11 9.97 19.92
C VAL A 69 2.38 9.61 20.71
N THR A 70 2.72 8.32 20.79
CA THR A 70 3.78 7.83 21.70
C THR A 70 5.17 7.82 21.06
N SER A 71 5.25 7.52 19.76
CA SER A 71 6.52 7.23 19.07
C SER A 71 6.98 8.34 18.12
N GLY A 72 6.15 9.37 17.90
CA GLY A 72 6.40 10.41 16.90
C GLY A 72 6.45 9.84 15.47
N HIS A 73 7.07 10.58 14.54
CA HIS A 73 7.21 10.20 13.12
C HIS A 73 8.23 9.08 12.86
N CYS A 74 8.24 8.03 13.67
CA CYS A 74 9.09 6.86 13.46
C CYS A 74 8.46 5.90 12.42
N VAL A 75 9.29 5.05 11.81
CA VAL A 75 8.80 3.99 10.92
C VAL A 75 7.99 2.98 11.75
N HIS A 76 6.74 2.76 11.39
CA HIS A 76 5.87 1.77 12.02
C HIS A 76 6.38 0.38 11.68
N ALA A 77 6.90 -0.30 12.71
CA ALA A 77 7.15 -1.73 12.65
C ALA A 77 5.81 -2.46 12.43
N ILE A 78 5.80 -3.33 11.44
CA ILE A 78 4.63 -4.15 11.09
C ILE A 78 4.64 -5.37 12.00
N SER A 79 3.46 -5.97 12.22
CA SER A 79 3.31 -7.23 12.95
C SER A 79 3.38 -7.12 14.47
N GLY A 80 3.26 -5.91 15.03
CA GLY A 80 3.14 -5.72 16.48
C GLY A 80 1.85 -6.36 17.05
N PRO A 81 1.80 -6.63 18.36
CA PRO A 81 0.56 -7.06 19.01
C PRO A 81 -0.53 -6.00 18.84
N GLN A 82 -1.73 -6.43 18.46
CA GLN A 82 -2.91 -5.59 18.48
C GLN A 82 -3.35 -5.40 19.93
N ARG A 83 -3.34 -4.15 20.42
CA ARG A 83 -3.57 -3.85 21.84
C ARG A 83 -4.97 -3.32 22.08
N ALA A 84 -5.48 -2.53 21.14
CA ALA A 84 -6.83 -2.01 21.17
C ALA A 84 -7.88 -3.12 21.04
N GLY A 85 -8.95 -3.01 21.83
CA GLY A 85 -10.12 -3.88 21.74
C GLY A 85 -11.07 -3.48 20.60
N PRO A 86 -12.06 -4.33 20.27
CA PRO A 86 -13.02 -4.09 19.18
C PRO A 86 -13.83 -2.79 19.36
N GLU A 87 -14.13 -2.41 20.60
CA GLU A 87 -14.86 -1.19 20.97
C GLU A 87 -13.92 -0.03 21.34
N ALA A 88 -12.70 0.00 20.80
CA ALA A 88 -11.77 1.09 21.06
C ALA A 88 -12.38 2.44 20.64
N GLU A 89 -12.23 3.43 21.53
CA GLU A 89 -12.68 4.79 21.28
C GLU A 89 -11.78 5.44 20.23
N LEU A 90 -12.41 5.97 19.18
CA LEU A 90 -11.74 6.76 18.15
C LEU A 90 -12.20 8.20 18.29
N PRO A 91 -11.30 9.19 18.06
CA PRO A 91 -11.68 10.61 18.08
C PRO A 91 -12.55 11.01 16.87
N PHE A 92 -12.89 10.06 16.00
CA PHE A 92 -13.74 10.24 14.83
C PHE A 92 -14.54 8.96 14.56
N ASP A 93 -15.71 9.10 13.92
CA ASP A 93 -16.51 7.97 13.42
C ASP A 93 -16.42 7.81 11.90
N LYS A 94 -16.04 8.87 11.17
CA LYS A 94 -16.14 8.92 9.71
C LYS A 94 -14.77 8.92 9.04
N LEU A 95 -14.70 8.25 7.90
CA LEU A 95 -13.51 8.13 7.06
C LEU A 95 -13.79 8.69 5.66
N GLN A 96 -12.72 9.21 5.06
CA GLN A 96 -12.61 9.40 3.61
C GLN A 96 -11.83 8.23 3.03
N VAL A 97 -12.33 7.63 1.96
CA VAL A 97 -11.73 6.43 1.36
C VAL A 97 -11.38 6.70 -0.09
N TRP A 98 -10.13 6.41 -0.45
CA TRP A 98 -9.64 6.46 -1.83
C TRP A 98 -9.40 5.05 -2.33
N PHE A 99 -9.96 4.74 -3.49
CA PHE A 99 -9.70 3.46 -4.18
C PHE A 99 -8.47 3.54 -5.07
N LYS A 100 -7.91 4.74 -5.25
CA LYS A 100 -6.79 4.99 -6.15
C LYS A 100 -5.80 5.96 -5.53
N ILE A 101 -4.53 5.62 -5.63
CA ILE A 101 -3.40 6.51 -5.36
C ILE A 101 -2.49 6.54 -6.58
N ARG A 102 -1.96 7.72 -6.92
CA ARG A 102 -0.95 7.89 -7.96
C ARG A 102 0.42 7.91 -7.32
N LEU A 103 1.35 7.17 -7.89
CA LEU A 103 2.72 7.06 -7.42
C LEU A 103 3.66 7.33 -8.58
N GLN A 104 4.70 8.15 -8.36
CA GLN A 104 5.69 8.48 -9.35
C GLN A 104 7.09 8.39 -8.75
N GLU A 105 7.96 7.63 -9.37
CA GLU A 105 9.32 7.36 -8.89
C GLU A 105 10.35 8.09 -9.75
N THR A 106 11.54 8.31 -9.21
CA THR A 106 12.73 8.59 -10.03
C THR A 106 13.36 7.29 -10.51
N ASP A 107 14.09 7.32 -11.63
CA ASP A 107 14.81 6.15 -12.13
C ASP A 107 15.90 5.75 -11.14
N PHE A 108 16.12 4.44 -11.02
CA PHE A 108 17.12 3.89 -10.13
C PHE A 108 18.55 4.33 -10.49
N HIS A 109 18.84 4.44 -11.80
CA HIS A 109 20.17 4.81 -12.28
C HIS A 109 20.38 6.32 -12.42
N ASP A 110 19.28 7.07 -12.47
CA ASP A 110 19.30 8.51 -12.67
C ASP A 110 18.14 9.16 -11.89
N ALA A 111 18.46 9.73 -10.74
CA ALA A 111 17.49 10.41 -9.88
C ALA A 111 16.87 11.65 -10.55
N HIS A 112 17.46 12.20 -11.61
CA HIS A 112 16.87 13.30 -12.37
C HIS A 112 15.84 12.83 -13.39
N LYS A 113 15.84 11.54 -13.72
CA LYS A 113 14.89 10.95 -14.64
C LYS A 113 13.63 10.51 -13.88
N ILE A 114 12.57 11.31 -13.99
CA ILE A 114 11.28 10.97 -13.40
C ILE A 114 10.57 9.93 -14.28
N ARG A 115 10.13 8.82 -13.69
CA ARG A 115 9.37 7.75 -14.36
C ARG A 115 7.91 8.19 -14.59
N PRO A 116 7.19 7.56 -15.54
CA PRO A 116 5.75 7.79 -15.68
C PRO A 116 5.02 7.45 -14.38
N ALA A 117 4.02 8.27 -14.01
CA ALA A 117 3.22 8.00 -12.83
C ALA A 117 2.31 6.78 -13.03
N GLN A 118 2.31 5.89 -12.05
CA GLN A 118 1.50 4.69 -12.01
C GLN A 118 0.28 4.90 -11.10
N THR A 119 -0.77 4.13 -11.34
CA THR A 119 -1.98 4.14 -10.49
C THR A 119 -2.00 2.85 -9.74
N LEU A 120 -2.06 2.94 -8.41
CA LEU A 120 -2.39 1.82 -7.57
C LEU A 120 -3.88 1.86 -7.25
N ASN A 121 -4.50 0.71 -7.35
CA ASN A 121 -5.91 0.50 -7.15
C ASN A 121 -6.12 -0.39 -5.93
N CYS A 122 -7.16 -0.09 -5.18
CA CYS A 122 -7.71 -0.94 -4.12
C CYS A 122 -9.23 -0.88 -4.25
N ALA A 123 -9.87 -2.03 -4.40
CA ALA A 123 -11.30 -2.18 -4.49
C ALA A 123 -11.80 -3.17 -3.43
N PRO A 124 -13.00 -2.95 -2.87
CA PRO A 124 -13.58 -3.89 -1.91
C PRO A 124 -13.86 -5.26 -2.55
N PRO A 125 -14.08 -6.31 -1.73
CA PRO A 125 -14.55 -7.60 -2.19
C PRO A 125 -15.73 -7.49 -3.16
N SER A 126 -15.63 -8.19 -4.29
CA SER A 126 -16.69 -8.21 -5.30
C SER A 126 -16.64 -9.46 -6.17
N GLY A 127 -17.80 -10.12 -6.33
CA GLY A 127 -17.92 -11.34 -7.14
C GLY A 127 -16.88 -12.41 -6.74
N PRO A 128 -16.01 -12.86 -7.66
CA PRO A 128 -14.99 -13.86 -7.37
C PRO A 128 -13.81 -13.33 -6.51
N TRP A 129 -13.69 -12.02 -6.33
CA TRP A 129 -12.62 -11.39 -5.54
C TRP A 129 -13.03 -11.29 -4.07
N THR A 130 -12.78 -12.34 -3.29
CA THR A 130 -13.28 -12.44 -1.91
C THR A 130 -12.55 -11.51 -0.93
N LEU A 131 -11.30 -11.16 -1.23
CA LEU A 131 -10.50 -10.19 -0.46
C LEU A 131 -10.37 -8.83 -1.18
N GLY A 132 -11.17 -8.60 -2.22
CA GLY A 132 -11.08 -7.42 -3.07
C GLY A 132 -9.96 -7.53 -4.10
N CYS A 133 -9.75 -6.43 -4.83
CA CYS A 133 -8.71 -6.34 -5.85
C CYS A 133 -7.76 -5.21 -5.47
N TYR A 134 -6.46 -5.50 -5.42
CA TYR A 134 -5.47 -4.55 -4.94
C TYR A 134 -4.13 -4.72 -5.64
N ASP A 135 -3.47 -3.60 -5.88
CA ASP A 135 -2.08 -3.57 -6.35
C ASP A 135 -1.11 -3.71 -5.16
N THR A 136 0.05 -4.34 -5.40
CA THR A 136 1.07 -4.58 -4.37
C THR A 136 2.13 -3.47 -4.34
N ILE A 137 2.60 -3.14 -3.14
CA ILE A 137 3.58 -2.08 -2.93
C ILE A 137 4.63 -2.49 -1.89
N ILE A 138 5.87 -2.06 -2.10
CA ILE A 138 6.94 -2.12 -1.11
C ILE A 138 6.76 -0.99 -0.11
N ILE A 139 6.90 -1.35 1.16
CA ILE A 139 6.86 -0.43 2.28
C ILE A 139 8.16 -0.51 3.07
N GLN A 140 8.60 0.62 3.59
CA GLN A 140 9.75 0.69 4.48
C GLN A 140 9.29 0.32 5.90
N THR A 141 10.02 -0.61 6.53
CA THR A 141 9.72 -1.14 7.87
C THR A 141 10.81 -0.84 8.91
N SER A 142 11.98 -0.35 8.49
CA SER A 142 13.04 0.15 9.37
C SER A 142 13.68 1.41 8.82
N THR A 143 14.31 2.21 9.67
CA THR A 143 15.11 3.38 9.27
C THR A 143 16.50 3.00 8.75
N GLU A 144 16.96 1.79 9.09
CA GLU A 144 18.30 1.28 8.77
C GLU A 144 18.41 0.72 7.35
N GLN A 145 17.28 0.39 6.72
CA GLN A 145 17.25 -0.25 5.42
C GLN A 145 16.51 0.63 4.40
N SER A 146 17.27 1.14 3.43
CA SER A 146 16.71 1.93 2.33
C SER A 146 16.48 1.04 1.10
N TRP A 147 15.23 0.91 0.69
CA TRP A 147 14.91 0.37 -0.63
C TRP A 147 15.32 1.38 -1.72
N PRO A 148 15.95 0.94 -2.84
CA PRO A 148 16.40 -0.42 -3.15
C PRO A 148 17.84 -0.67 -2.68
N THR A 149 18.08 -1.72 -1.89
CA THR A 149 19.43 -2.09 -1.46
C THR A 149 20.00 -3.15 -2.40
N GLY A 150 20.73 -2.71 -3.44
CA GLY A 150 21.48 -3.59 -4.33
C GLY A 150 20.70 -4.15 -5.54
N GLY A 151 21.36 -4.18 -6.70
CA GLY A 151 20.80 -4.60 -7.99
C GLY A 151 20.59 -6.11 -8.16
N HIS A 152 20.30 -6.85 -7.08
CA HIS A 152 19.91 -8.26 -7.17
C HIS A 152 18.40 -8.33 -7.32
N LEU A 153 17.93 -8.82 -8.45
CA LEU A 153 16.59 -8.52 -9.00
C LEU A 153 15.63 -9.71 -8.92
N LEU A 154 15.96 -10.71 -8.10
CA LEU A 154 15.21 -11.96 -7.96
C LEU A 154 15.03 -12.30 -6.48
N TYR A 155 14.03 -11.68 -5.86
CA TYR A 155 13.62 -12.02 -4.50
C TYR A 155 12.45 -12.98 -4.53
N VAL A 156 12.55 -14.06 -3.75
CA VAL A 156 11.39 -14.88 -3.37
C VAL A 156 10.85 -14.31 -2.07
N LEU A 157 9.65 -13.75 -2.14
CA LEU A 157 8.93 -13.26 -0.98
C LEU A 157 8.10 -14.40 -0.38
N ARG A 158 8.02 -14.43 0.95
CA ARG A 158 7.10 -15.31 1.67
C ARG A 158 6.02 -14.47 2.32
N ARG A 159 4.77 -14.91 2.20
CA ARG A 159 3.65 -14.27 2.88
C ARG A 159 3.81 -14.44 4.39
N SER A 160 3.90 -13.32 5.11
CA SER A 160 3.85 -13.34 6.56
C SER A 160 2.43 -13.64 7.05
N LYS A 161 2.32 -14.40 8.14
CA LYS A 161 1.08 -14.78 8.81
C LYS A 161 1.25 -14.58 10.31
N ARG A 162 0.14 -14.33 11.02
CA ARG A 162 0.15 -14.34 12.49
C ARG A 162 0.51 -15.74 13.00
N SER A 163 0.89 -15.86 14.27
CA SER A 163 1.25 -17.15 14.90
C SER A 163 0.14 -18.20 14.83
N ASN A 164 -1.13 -17.76 14.80
CA ASN A 164 -2.31 -18.60 14.61
C ASN A 164 -2.62 -18.95 13.13
N GLY A 165 -1.74 -18.59 12.19
CA GLY A 165 -1.89 -18.85 10.76
C GLY A 165 -2.81 -17.89 10.00
N THR A 166 -3.44 -16.93 10.68
CA THR A 166 -4.31 -15.92 10.04
C THR A 166 -3.49 -14.88 9.28
N GLN A 167 -4.15 -14.20 8.34
CA GLN A 167 -3.53 -13.10 7.60
C GLN A 167 -3.15 -11.96 8.55
N MET A 168 -2.09 -11.27 8.18
CA MET A 168 -1.60 -10.13 8.93
C MET A 168 -2.08 -8.84 8.26
N GLY A 169 -2.63 -7.93 9.05
CA GLY A 169 -3.06 -6.60 8.65
C GLY A 169 -2.58 -5.57 9.67
N ASP A 170 -2.32 -4.35 9.23
CA ASP A 170 -1.96 -3.20 10.06
C ASP A 170 -2.31 -1.91 9.32
N ILE A 171 -2.39 -0.78 10.03
CA ILE A 171 -2.51 0.56 9.43
C ILE A 171 -1.11 1.13 9.21
N ILE A 172 -0.77 1.36 7.95
CA ILE A 172 0.57 1.83 7.56
C ILE A 172 0.48 3.29 7.14
N PRO A 173 1.32 4.20 7.70
CA PRO A 173 1.42 5.54 7.19
C PRO A 173 1.76 5.53 5.70
N VAL A 174 1.09 6.38 4.93
CA VAL A 174 1.37 6.52 3.50
C VAL A 174 2.83 6.98 3.25
N SER A 175 3.48 7.58 4.26
CA SER A 175 4.89 7.94 4.21
C SER A 175 5.85 6.74 4.16
N GLN A 176 5.41 5.54 4.54
CA GLN A 176 6.22 4.32 4.43
C GLN A 176 6.15 3.67 3.05
N LEU A 177 5.27 4.12 2.16
CA LEU A 177 5.20 3.60 0.80
C LEU A 177 6.47 3.95 0.02
N ARG A 178 7.00 2.98 -0.75
CA ARG A 178 8.24 3.15 -1.52
C ARG A 178 8.05 2.92 -3.00
N ALA A 179 7.66 1.73 -3.40
CA ALA A 179 7.66 1.36 -4.81
C ALA A 179 6.53 0.37 -5.12
N PRO A 180 5.75 0.60 -6.18
CA PRO A 180 4.77 -0.37 -6.67
C PRO A 180 5.49 -1.57 -7.27
N VAL A 181 4.96 -2.75 -6.99
CA VAL A 181 5.59 -4.00 -7.41
C VAL A 181 4.57 -4.96 -7.96
N HIS A 182 5.01 -5.79 -8.89
CA HIS A 182 4.22 -6.89 -9.39
C HIS A 182 4.72 -8.20 -8.76
N LEU A 183 3.82 -8.91 -8.09
CA LEU A 183 4.10 -10.23 -7.53
C LEU A 183 3.58 -11.32 -8.47
N VAL A 184 4.38 -12.37 -8.63
CA VAL A 184 3.97 -13.56 -9.38
C VAL A 184 3.93 -14.74 -8.41
N PRO A 185 2.76 -15.39 -8.19
CA PRO A 185 2.67 -16.58 -7.36
C PRO A 185 3.66 -17.66 -7.79
N CYS A 186 4.37 -18.27 -6.85
CA CYS A 186 5.22 -19.42 -7.15
C CYS A 186 4.36 -20.70 -7.21
N PHE A 187 4.12 -21.22 -8.41
CA PHE A 187 3.31 -22.43 -8.62
C PHE A 187 4.07 -23.76 -8.40
N GLY A 188 5.39 -23.72 -8.20
CA GLY A 188 6.21 -24.93 -8.12
C GLY A 188 6.28 -25.70 -9.44
N ALA A 189 6.58 -27.00 -9.38
CA ALA A 189 6.64 -27.87 -10.56
C ALA A 189 5.26 -28.21 -11.13
N THR A 190 4.21 -28.11 -10.31
CA THR A 190 2.83 -28.36 -10.72
C THR A 190 1.95 -27.36 -9.96
N ALA A 191 1.21 -26.54 -10.70
CA ALA A 191 0.29 -25.58 -10.11
C ALA A 191 -0.81 -26.33 -9.33
N GLU A 192 -1.16 -25.81 -8.15
CA GLU A 192 -2.28 -26.36 -7.37
C GLU A 192 -3.57 -26.23 -8.19
N THR A 193 -4.34 -27.31 -8.27
CA THR A 193 -5.55 -27.39 -9.11
C THR A 193 -6.66 -26.44 -8.64
N CYS A 194 -6.60 -25.95 -7.41
CA CYS A 194 -7.54 -24.98 -6.85
C CYS A 194 -7.22 -23.52 -7.22
N PHE A 195 -6.06 -23.26 -7.84
CA PHE A 195 -5.67 -21.91 -8.20
C PHE A 195 -6.37 -21.43 -9.46
N THR A 196 -6.89 -20.23 -9.37
CA THR A 196 -7.51 -19.48 -10.45
C THR A 196 -6.84 -18.12 -10.57
N ALA A 197 -7.11 -17.40 -11.65
CA ALA A 197 -6.66 -16.01 -11.81
C ALA A 197 -7.17 -15.08 -10.68
N TYR A 198 -8.24 -15.47 -9.99
CA TYR A 198 -8.91 -14.65 -8.98
C TYR A 198 -8.44 -14.93 -7.55
N ASN A 199 -7.97 -16.14 -7.26
CA ASN A 199 -7.64 -16.57 -5.89
C ASN A 199 -6.15 -16.92 -5.69
N SER A 200 -5.35 -17.02 -6.76
CA SER A 200 -3.94 -17.42 -6.68
C SER A 200 -3.12 -16.46 -5.82
N MET A 201 -3.39 -15.16 -5.93
CA MET A 201 -2.78 -14.15 -5.08
C MET A 201 -3.15 -14.32 -3.60
N GLU A 202 -4.37 -14.76 -3.30
CA GLU A 202 -4.87 -14.94 -1.93
C GLU A 202 -4.27 -16.19 -1.27
N HIS A 203 -4.20 -17.31 -2.01
CA HIS A 203 -3.78 -18.60 -1.47
C HIS A 203 -2.26 -18.85 -1.52
N ALA A 204 -1.54 -18.24 -2.46
CA ALA A 204 -0.11 -18.46 -2.57
C ALA A 204 0.66 -17.97 -1.32
N SER A 205 1.63 -18.78 -0.91
CA SER A 205 2.51 -18.51 0.22
C SER A 205 3.87 -17.95 -0.18
N LYS A 206 4.25 -18.11 -1.45
CA LYS A 206 5.53 -17.67 -2.02
C LYS A 206 5.29 -16.90 -3.31
N PHE A 207 6.05 -15.84 -3.52
CA PHE A 207 5.94 -14.97 -4.68
C PHE A 207 7.32 -14.62 -5.22
N TRP A 208 7.43 -14.55 -6.54
CA TRP A 208 8.55 -13.88 -7.19
C TRP A 208 8.27 -12.38 -7.24
N LEU A 209 9.23 -11.59 -6.79
CA LEU A 209 9.20 -10.14 -6.98
C LEU A 209 9.64 -9.83 -8.41
N ASN A 210 8.71 -9.40 -9.26
CA ASN A 210 9.06 -8.94 -10.61
C ASN A 210 9.47 -7.47 -10.57
N TYR A 211 10.77 -7.21 -10.41
CA TYR A 211 11.31 -5.85 -10.40
C TYR A 211 11.23 -5.15 -11.77
N PHE A 212 11.22 -5.92 -12.87
CA PHE A 212 11.25 -5.37 -14.24
C PHE A 212 9.88 -5.19 -14.87
N TRP A 213 8.82 -5.27 -14.06
CA TRP A 213 7.44 -5.21 -14.56
C TRP A 213 7.14 -3.93 -15.35
N ASP A 214 7.86 -2.84 -15.05
CA ASP A 214 7.73 -1.55 -15.70
C ASP A 214 8.80 -1.28 -16.79
N LYS A 215 9.79 -2.18 -16.93
CA LYS A 215 10.86 -2.12 -17.94
C LYS A 215 10.58 -3.04 -19.12
N ASN A 216 9.71 -4.04 -18.99
CA ASN A 216 9.25 -4.85 -20.10
C ASN A 216 7.76 -5.16 -19.96
N SER A 217 6.92 -4.36 -20.62
CA SER A 217 5.63 -4.84 -21.11
C SER A 217 5.92 -5.95 -22.12
N PHE A 218 6.18 -7.17 -21.65
CA PHE A 218 6.10 -8.32 -22.53
C PHE A 218 4.62 -8.43 -22.91
N PHE A 219 4.30 -8.00 -24.13
CA PHE A 219 3.04 -8.34 -24.77
C PHE A 219 2.87 -9.85 -24.61
N VAL A 220 1.74 -10.27 -24.04
CA VAL A 220 1.32 -11.66 -24.12
C VAL A 220 1.25 -11.98 -25.61
N LEU A 221 2.16 -12.81 -26.10
CA LEU A 221 1.97 -13.48 -27.37
C LEU A 221 0.84 -14.47 -27.15
N SER A 222 -0.38 -14.06 -27.49
CA SER A 222 -1.46 -14.98 -27.76
C SER A 222 -1.07 -15.80 -28.99
N THR A 223 -0.89 -17.11 -28.80
CA THR A 223 -0.98 -18.13 -29.85
C THR A 223 -2.12 -19.05 -29.51
#